data_AF-A0A5R9NM20-F1
#
_entry.id   AF-A0A5R9NM20-F1
#
_cell.length_a   1.000
_cell.length_b   1.000
_cell.length_c   1.000
_cell.angle_alpha   90.00
_cell.angle_beta   90.00
_cell.angle_gamma   90.00
#
_symmetry.space_group_name_H-M   'P 1'
#
loop_
_entity.id
_entity.type
_entity.pdbx_description
1 polymer ?
#
loop_
_entity_poly.entity_id
_entity_poly.type
_entity_poly.pdbx_seq_one_letter_code
_entity_poly.pdbx_strand_id
1 'polypeptide(L)'
;MLRKFFAAAAISVILTACQSKPVDQLSYSEMKSLSLELHQRCWAQGVKSDTPEMKACLQQEFTRESSMRNSNYQARQAIGDALIAGGQGYNQGMQQQPTYRPTTCTSTPSSTWVGGPVRQVRTSCY
;
A
#
# COMPACT_ATOMS: atom_id res chain seq x y z
N MET A 1 -11.53 -3.40 23.84
CA MET A 1 -10.44 -4.32 23.40
C MET A 1 -10.58 -4.76 21.93
N LEU A 2 -11.79 -4.80 21.35
CA LEU A 2 -12.04 -5.18 19.95
C LEU A 2 -11.28 -4.34 18.88
N ARG A 3 -11.07 -3.04 19.12
CA ARG A 3 -10.39 -2.15 18.15
C ARG A 3 -8.92 -2.51 17.88
N LYS A 4 -8.24 -3.18 18.80
CA LYS A 4 -6.83 -3.58 18.64
C LYS A 4 -6.67 -4.79 17.71
N PHE A 5 -7.68 -5.65 17.62
CA PHE A 5 -7.65 -6.83 16.74
C PHE A 5 -7.86 -6.45 15.26
N PHE A 6 -8.68 -5.44 14.98
CA PHE A 6 -8.88 -4.96 13.61
C PHE A 6 -7.60 -4.37 12.99
N ALA A 7 -6.75 -3.73 13.80
CA ALA A 7 -5.48 -3.17 13.30
C ALA A 7 -4.47 -4.26 12.88
N ALA A 8 -4.47 -5.43 13.52
CA ALA A 8 -3.57 -6.53 13.19
C ALA A 8 -4.00 -7.31 11.93
N ALA A 9 -5.31 -7.41 11.68
CA ALA A 9 -5.85 -8.10 10.51
C ALA A 9 -5.60 -7.35 9.19
N ALA A 10 -5.50 -6.01 9.22
CA ALA A 10 -5.25 -5.21 8.02
C ALA A 10 -3.84 -5.42 7.43
N ILE A 11 -2.85 -5.79 8.26
CA ILE A 11 -1.44 -5.96 7.85
C ILE A 11 -1.21 -7.30 7.14
N SER A 12 -2.00 -8.34 7.44
CA SER A 12 -1.83 -9.68 6.88
C SER A 12 -2.35 -9.83 5.44
N VAL A 13 -3.18 -8.90 4.95
CA VAL A 13 -3.74 -8.93 3.59
C VAL A 13 -2.69 -8.54 2.51
N ILE A 14 -1.59 -7.87 2.89
CA ILE A 14 -0.60 -7.37 1.94
C ILE A 14 0.38 -8.47 1.47
N LEU A 15 0.50 -9.58 2.22
CA LEU A 15 1.52 -10.61 1.98
C LEU A 15 1.09 -11.73 1.01
N THR A 16 -0.21 -11.92 0.75
CA THR A 16 -0.70 -13.03 -0.09
C THR A 16 -0.58 -12.79 -1.59
N ALA A 17 -0.19 -11.59 -2.04
CA ALA A 17 0.02 -11.26 -3.46
C ALA A 17 1.51 -11.29 -3.89
N CYS A 18 2.37 -12.02 -3.18
CA CYS A 18 3.81 -12.13 -3.45
C CYS A 18 4.22 -13.14 -4.53
N GLN A 19 3.31 -13.57 -5.41
CA GLN A 19 3.68 -14.37 -6.58
C GLN A 19 4.19 -13.43 -7.70
N SER A 20 5.37 -12.86 -7.49
CA SER A 20 5.90 -11.71 -8.25
C SER A 20 6.93 -12.06 -9.32
N LYS A 21 7.10 -13.34 -9.65
CA LYS A 21 7.99 -13.73 -10.75
C LYS A 21 7.22 -13.64 -12.08
N PRO A 22 7.69 -12.84 -13.06
CA PRO A 22 7.14 -12.90 -14.41
C PRO A 22 7.31 -14.31 -14.97
N VAL A 23 6.47 -14.67 -15.94
CA VAL A 23 6.45 -16.04 -16.51
C VAL A 23 7.84 -16.45 -17.02
N ASP A 24 8.60 -15.51 -17.56
CA ASP A 24 9.95 -15.70 -18.09
C ASP A 24 11.02 -16.04 -17.03
N GLN A 25 10.71 -15.81 -15.74
CA GLN A 25 11.60 -16.10 -14.62
C GLN A 25 11.17 -17.33 -13.80
N LEU A 26 10.18 -18.08 -14.28
CA LEU A 26 9.77 -19.32 -13.63
C LEU A 26 10.77 -20.44 -13.96
N SER A 27 11.16 -21.19 -12.94
CA SER A 27 11.87 -22.45 -13.16
C SER A 27 10.97 -23.46 -13.89
N TYR A 28 11.58 -24.45 -14.55
CA TYR A 28 10.84 -25.46 -15.30
C TYR A 28 9.77 -26.19 -14.46
N SER A 29 10.05 -26.44 -13.18
CA SER A 29 9.10 -27.05 -12.24
C SER A 29 7.92 -26.12 -11.92
N GLU A 30 8.16 -24.82 -11.75
CA GLU A 30 7.11 -23.81 -11.51
C GLU A 30 6.27 -23.57 -12.78
N MET A 31 6.87 -23.63 -13.96
CA MET A 31 6.14 -23.53 -15.23
C MET A 31 5.24 -24.75 -15.44
N LYS A 32 5.69 -25.95 -15.05
CA LYS A 32 4.89 -27.18 -15.13
C LYS A 32 3.71 -27.16 -14.16
N SER A 33 3.88 -26.66 -12.94
CA SER A 33 2.75 -26.54 -12.00
C SER A 33 1.73 -25.52 -12.50
N LEU A 34 2.19 -24.40 -13.07
CA LEU A 34 1.31 -23.39 -13.68
C LEU A 34 0.53 -23.98 -14.86
N SER A 35 1.17 -24.75 -15.74
CA SER A 35 0.49 -25.34 -16.90
C SER A 35 -0.57 -26.39 -16.51
N LEU A 36 -0.36 -27.11 -15.42
CA LEU A 36 -1.35 -28.04 -14.85
C LEU A 36 -2.54 -27.28 -14.26
N GLU A 37 -2.30 -26.18 -13.55
CA GLU A 37 -3.36 -25.34 -13.01
C GLU A 37 -4.22 -24.74 -14.13
N LEU A 38 -3.60 -24.22 -15.20
CA LEU A 38 -4.32 -23.67 -16.35
C LEU A 38 -5.13 -24.75 -17.09
N HIS A 39 -4.61 -25.98 -17.20
CA HIS A 39 -5.37 -27.11 -17.71
C HIS A 39 -6.64 -27.37 -16.89
N GLN A 40 -6.52 -27.37 -15.56
CA GLN A 40 -7.68 -27.55 -14.69
C GLN A 40 -8.72 -26.45 -14.88
N ARG A 41 -8.30 -25.20 -15.09
CA ARG A 41 -9.22 -24.08 -15.40
C ARG A 41 -9.95 -24.29 -16.72
N CYS A 42 -9.25 -24.72 -17.77
CA CYS A 42 -9.88 -25.03 -19.05
C CYS A 42 -10.86 -26.20 -18.96
N TRP A 43 -10.55 -27.24 -18.18
CA TRP A 43 -11.50 -28.32 -17.88
C TRP A 43 -12.72 -27.83 -17.11
N ALA A 44 -12.53 -26.94 -16.13
CA ALA A 44 -13.63 -26.33 -15.39
C ALA A 44 -14.54 -25.48 -16.28
N GLN A 45 -14.00 -24.93 -17.38
CA GLN A 45 -14.77 -24.24 -18.43
C GLN A 45 -15.49 -25.20 -19.39
N GLY A 46 -15.36 -26.52 -19.21
CA GLY A 46 -16.01 -27.54 -20.02
C GLY A 46 -15.26 -27.89 -21.31
N VAL A 47 -14.02 -27.43 -21.48
CA VAL A 47 -13.21 -27.75 -22.65
C VAL A 47 -12.67 -29.17 -22.52
N LYS A 48 -12.87 -30.00 -23.55
CA LYS A 48 -12.38 -31.39 -23.55
C LYS A 48 -10.87 -31.44 -23.78
N SER A 49 -10.21 -32.42 -23.18
CA SER A 49 -8.81 -32.73 -23.49
C SER A 49 -8.63 -33.08 -24.96
N ASP A 50 -7.46 -32.77 -25.53
CA ASP A 50 -7.07 -33.13 -26.89
C ASP A 50 -7.89 -32.51 -28.03
N THR A 51 -8.62 -31.42 -27.75
CA THR A 51 -9.31 -30.66 -28.80
C THR A 51 -8.54 -29.37 -29.14
N PRO A 52 -8.69 -28.81 -30.36
CA PRO A 52 -8.11 -27.52 -30.70
C PRO A 52 -8.59 -26.39 -29.78
N GLU A 53 -9.80 -26.51 -29.22
CA GLU A 53 -10.34 -25.58 -28.23
C GLU A 53 -9.54 -25.60 -26.91
N MET A 54 -8.98 -26.75 -26.51
CA MET A 54 -8.10 -26.82 -25.34
C MET A 54 -6.84 -25.98 -25.55
N LYS A 55 -6.23 -26.07 -26.72
CA LYS A 55 -5.05 -25.26 -27.06
C LYS A 55 -5.39 -23.76 -27.05
N ALA A 56 -6.55 -23.39 -27.58
CA ALA A 56 -7.01 -22.00 -27.57
C ALA A 56 -7.27 -21.49 -26.14
N CYS A 57 -7.95 -22.29 -25.31
CA CYS A 57 -8.21 -21.96 -23.92
C CYS A 57 -6.91 -21.80 -23.13
N LEU A 58 -5.98 -22.74 -23.27
CA LEU A 58 -4.67 -22.66 -22.61
C LEU A 58 -3.90 -21.42 -23.04
N GLN A 59 -3.87 -21.11 -24.34
CA GLN A 59 -3.20 -19.92 -24.85
C GLN A 59 -3.79 -18.63 -24.23
N GLN A 60 -5.11 -18.56 -24.12
CA GLN A 60 -5.80 -17.44 -23.48
C GLN A 60 -5.46 -17.35 -21.99
N GLU A 61 -5.51 -18.46 -21.26
CA GLU A 61 -5.19 -18.50 -19.83
C GLU A 61 -3.72 -18.17 -19.56
N PHE A 62 -2.78 -18.64 -20.40
CA PHE A 62 -1.36 -18.24 -20.33
C PHE A 62 -1.17 -16.74 -20.58
N THR A 63 -1.88 -16.19 -21.56
CA THR A 63 -1.83 -14.75 -21.86
C THR A 63 -2.36 -13.93 -20.70
N ARG A 64 -3.47 -14.38 -20.09
CA ARG A 64 -4.05 -13.78 -18.89
C ARG A 64 -3.07 -13.84 -17.72
N GLU A 65 -2.49 -15.00 -17.41
CA GLU A 65 -1.51 -15.17 -16.33
C GLU A 65 -0.28 -14.30 -16.52
N SER A 66 0.26 -14.25 -17.75
CA SER A 66 1.38 -13.36 -18.10
C SER A 66 1.03 -11.89 -17.86
N SER A 67 -0.15 -11.45 -18.33
CA SER A 67 -0.64 -10.08 -18.14
C SER A 67 -0.83 -9.74 -16.66
N MET A 68 -1.45 -10.62 -15.88
CA MET A 68 -1.64 -10.41 -14.44
C MET A 68 -0.31 -10.30 -13.69
N ARG A 69 0.65 -11.19 -13.98
CA ARG A 69 1.98 -11.16 -13.36
C ARG A 69 2.75 -9.90 -13.74
N ASN A 70 2.70 -9.49 -15.00
CA ASN A 70 3.33 -8.26 -15.47
C ASN A 70 2.69 -7.01 -14.82
N SER A 71 1.35 -6.95 -14.76
CA SER A 71 0.63 -5.86 -14.09
C SER A 71 0.98 -5.77 -12.61
N ASN A 72 1.05 -6.90 -11.91
CA ASN A 72 1.47 -6.94 -10.50
C ASN A 72 2.93 -6.48 -10.32
N TYR A 73 3.81 -6.84 -11.23
CA TYR A 73 5.20 -6.37 -11.23
C TYR A 73 5.28 -4.85 -11.42
N GLN A 74 4.57 -4.31 -12.41
CA GLN A 74 4.50 -2.87 -12.66
C GLN A 74 3.87 -2.10 -11.50
N ALA A 75 2.79 -2.62 -10.91
CA ALA A 75 2.15 -2.01 -9.75
C ALA A 75 3.13 -1.91 -8.57
N ARG A 76 3.98 -2.92 -8.35
CA ARG A 76 5.01 -2.87 -7.31
C ARG A 76 6.09 -1.85 -7.61
N GLN A 77 6.54 -1.75 -8.86
CA GLN A 77 7.49 -0.70 -9.25
C GLN A 77 6.90 0.68 -9.01
N ALA A 78 5.66 0.92 -9.44
CA ALA A 78 4.96 2.18 -9.22
C ALA A 78 4.78 2.51 -7.73
N ILE A 79 4.48 1.52 -6.88
CA ILE A 79 4.41 1.71 -5.43
C ILE A 79 5.79 2.08 -4.87
N GLY A 80 6.85 1.40 -5.30
CA GLY A 80 8.23 1.72 -4.90
C GLY A 80 8.63 3.14 -5.28
N ASP A 81 8.34 3.54 -6.52
CA ASP A 81 8.60 4.89 -7.02
C ASP A 81 7.79 5.94 -6.26
N ALA A 82 6.52 5.66 -5.96
CA ALA A 82 5.66 6.54 -5.17
C ALA A 82 6.16 6.70 -3.73
N LEU A 83 6.70 5.63 -3.12
CA LEU A 83 7.33 5.68 -1.79
C LEU A 83 8.59 6.55 -1.80
N ILE A 84 9.43 6.45 -2.83
CA ILE A 84 10.64 7.26 -2.98
C ILE A 84 10.26 8.73 -3.19
N ALA A 85 9.34 9.01 -4.11
CA ALA A 85 8.84 10.36 -4.38
C ALA A 85 8.19 10.98 -3.13
N GLY A 86 7.40 10.20 -2.39
CA GLY A 86 6.81 10.62 -1.12
C GLY A 86 7.86 10.92 -0.04
N GLY A 87 8.91 10.11 0.06
CA GLY A 87 10.02 10.34 0.99
C GLY A 87 10.84 11.61 0.68
N GLN A 88 11.03 11.93 -0.61
CA GLN A 88 11.66 13.17 -1.04
C GLN A 88 10.77 14.38 -0.77
N GLY A 89 9.47 14.29 -1.08
CA GLY A 89 8.49 15.33 -0.77
C GLY A 89 8.35 15.58 0.74
N TYR A 90 8.41 14.53 1.57
CA TYR A 90 8.40 14.66 3.02
C TYR A 90 9.64 15.38 3.54
N ASN A 91 10.84 15.06 3.03
CA ASN A 91 12.07 15.78 3.39
C ASN A 91 12.03 17.25 2.95
N GLN A 92 11.54 17.54 1.74
CA GLN A 92 11.39 18.92 1.27
C GLN A 92 10.34 19.70 2.08
N GLY A 93 9.22 19.07 2.44
CA GLY A 93 8.19 19.66 3.29
C GLY A 93 8.64 19.88 4.74
N MET A 94 9.46 19.00 5.29
CA MET A 94 10.11 19.21 6.59
C MET A 94 11.13 20.35 6.55
N GLN A 95 11.87 20.53 5.45
CA GLN A 95 12.77 21.68 5.27
C GLN A 95 12.03 23.00 5.07
N GLN A 96 10.79 22.97 4.57
CA GLN A 96 9.92 24.13 4.46
C GLN A 96 9.06 24.39 5.71
N GLN A 97 9.21 23.61 6.79
CA GLN A 97 8.66 24.06 8.06
C GLN A 97 9.36 25.37 8.45
N PRO A 98 8.63 26.49 8.61
CA PRO A 98 9.23 27.72 9.06
C PRO A 98 9.94 27.40 10.37
N THR A 99 11.22 27.75 10.41
CA THR A 99 12.09 27.63 11.58
C THR A 99 11.27 27.88 12.82
N TYR A 100 11.16 26.88 13.71
CA TYR A 100 10.51 27.00 15.02
C TYR A 100 11.18 28.16 15.75
N ARG A 101 10.70 29.38 15.53
CA ARG A 101 11.09 30.55 16.31
C ARG A 101 10.35 30.36 17.62
N PRO A 102 11.04 30.11 18.75
CA PRO A 102 10.37 30.05 20.03
C PRO A 102 9.73 31.42 20.27
N THR A 103 8.44 31.54 20.03
CA THR A 103 7.67 32.74 20.38
C THR A 103 7.58 32.78 21.89
N THR A 104 8.01 33.89 22.46
CA THR A 104 8.00 34.04 23.91
C THR A 104 6.59 34.44 24.30
N CYS A 105 5.81 33.48 24.79
CA CYS A 105 4.45 33.75 25.24
C CYS A 105 4.46 34.16 26.72
N THR A 106 4.00 35.37 27.01
CA THR A 106 3.76 35.82 28.38
C THR A 106 2.26 35.79 28.67
N SER A 107 1.88 35.13 29.76
CA SER A 107 0.49 35.10 30.23
C SER A 107 0.33 36.03 31.42
N THR A 108 -0.44 37.11 31.27
CA THR A 108 -0.76 38.03 32.37
C THR A 108 -2.18 37.76 32.87
N PRO A 109 -2.35 37.29 34.12
CA PRO A 109 -3.67 37.17 34.73
C PRO A 109 -4.20 38.55 35.09
N SER A 110 -5.47 38.85 34.74
CA SER A 110 -6.14 40.07 35.20
C SER A 110 -7.18 39.75 36.28
N SER A 111 -7.13 40.52 37.36
CA SER A 111 -8.12 40.53 38.44
C SER A 111 -8.58 41.98 38.63
N THR A 112 -9.86 42.17 38.90
CA THR A 112 -10.48 43.47 39.16
C THR A 112 -10.08 44.08 40.52
N TRP A 113 -9.44 43.33 41.42
CA TRP A 113 -8.86 43.82 42.67
C TRP A 113 -7.72 42.90 43.18
N VAL A 114 -6.81 43.46 44.01
CA VAL A 114 -5.64 42.74 44.54
C VAL A 114 -6.08 41.56 45.42
N GLY A 115 -5.65 40.35 45.07
CA GLY A 115 -6.00 39.11 45.78
C GLY A 115 -7.34 38.46 45.37
N GLY A 116 -8.04 39.01 44.38
CA GLY A 116 -9.29 38.43 43.85
C GLY A 116 -9.08 37.21 42.94
N PRO A 117 -10.13 36.41 42.69
CA PRO A 117 -10.06 35.28 41.77
C PRO A 117 -9.80 35.77 40.33
N VAL A 118 -8.80 35.18 39.67
CA VAL A 118 -8.46 35.50 38.27
C VAL A 118 -9.65 35.10 37.38
N ARG A 119 -10.27 36.09 36.73
CA ARG A 119 -11.41 35.85 35.84
C ARG A 119 -11.02 35.74 34.37
N GLN A 120 -9.88 36.30 33.98
CA GLN A 120 -9.38 36.28 32.61
C GLN A 120 -7.85 36.21 32.58
N VAL A 121 -7.30 35.38 31.70
CA VAL A 121 -5.87 35.29 31.43
C VAL A 121 -5.66 35.70 29.98
N ARG A 122 -4.84 36.72 29.75
CA ARG A 122 -4.45 37.12 28.40
C ARG A 122 -3.06 36.57 28.12
N THR A 123 -2.96 35.70 27.11
CA THR A 123 -1.68 35.23 26.61
C THR A 123 -1.31 36.04 25.37
N SER A 124 -0.15 36.67 25.39
CA SER A 124 0.42 37.36 24.23
C SER A 124 1.72 36.68 23.85
N CYS A 125 1.86 36.32 22.58
CA CYS A 125 3.06 35.72 22.02
C CYS A 125 3.67 36.69 21.00
N TYR A 126 4.99 36.86 21.06
CA TYR A 126 5.80 37.67 20.13
C TYR A 126 7.05 36.90 19.71
#